data_AF-A0A1W9NUW5-F1
#
_entry.id   AF-A0A1W9NUW5-F1
#
_cell.length_a   1.000
_cell.length_b   1.000
_cell.length_c   1.000
_cell.angle_alpha   90.00
_cell.angle_beta   90.00
_cell.angle_gamma   90.00
#
_symmetry.space_group_name_H-M   'P 1'
#
loop_
_entity.id
_entity.type
_entity.pdbx_description
1 polymer ?
#
loop_
_entity_poly.entity_id
_entity_poly.type
_entity_poly.pdbx_seq_one_letter_code
_entity_poly.pdbx_strand_id
1 'polypeptide(L)'
;MKKITAACVLLAATVLYAEIVWQKDLETAFEKARKEQKVIIVMVEGKHCRWCKKMKYRTLGDERVEKRLAGKELLESVVGYYSVGDFISFIDSVEQKVPLRQPR
;
A
#
# COMPACT_ATOMS: atom_id res chain seq x y z
N MET A 1 44.50 -0.73 5.69
CA MET A 1 43.22 -1.47 5.81
C MET A 1 42.22 -0.90 6.84
N LYS A 2 42.48 0.26 7.49
CA LYS A 2 41.53 0.88 8.45
C LYS A 2 40.54 1.90 7.85
N LYS A 3 40.73 2.32 6.58
CA LYS A 3 39.89 3.33 5.91
C LYS A 3 38.65 2.71 5.23
N ILE A 4 38.73 1.44 4.84
CA ILE A 4 37.64 0.73 4.14
C ILE A 4 36.59 0.21 5.13
N THR A 5 37.01 -0.12 6.35
CA THR A 5 36.11 -0.58 7.42
C THR A 5 35.13 0.49 7.90
N ALA A 6 35.51 1.78 7.83
CA ALA A 6 34.61 2.88 8.20
C ALA A 6 33.50 3.13 7.16
N ALA A 7 33.79 2.89 5.87
CA ALA A 7 32.84 3.15 4.79
C ALA A 7 31.66 2.15 4.76
N CYS A 8 31.89 0.89 5.15
CA CYS A 8 30.83 -0.13 5.18
C CYS A 8 29.82 0.07 6.32
N VAL A 9 30.23 0.69 7.44
CA VAL A 9 29.35 0.93 8.60
C VAL A 9 28.37 2.07 8.34
N LEU A 10 28.73 3.05 7.50
CA LEU A 10 27.87 4.17 7.13
C LEU A 10 26.76 3.79 6.14
N LEU A 11 26.95 2.75 5.32
CA LEU A 11 25.96 2.29 4.33
C LEU A 11 24.82 1.47 4.94
N ALA A 12 24.98 0.93 6.15
CA ALA A 12 23.93 0.17 6.84
C ALA A 12 22.90 1.06 7.56
N ALA A 13 23.17 2.37 7.68
CA ALA A 13 22.35 3.30 8.45
C ALA A 13 21.17 3.91 7.66
N THR A 14 21.05 3.66 6.36
CA THR A 14 19.82 3.99 5.62
C THR A 14 18.77 2.92 5.95
N VAL A 15 18.29 2.93 7.18
CA VAL A 15 17.11 2.17 7.58
C VAL A 15 15.98 2.67 6.69
N LEU A 16 15.45 1.76 5.87
CA LEU A 16 14.31 2.00 4.99
C LEU A 16 13.14 2.45 5.87
N TYR A 17 12.86 3.75 5.87
CA TYR A 17 11.65 4.29 6.47
C TYR A 17 10.49 3.84 5.60
N ALA A 18 9.73 2.87 6.09
CA ALA A 18 8.59 2.30 5.39
C ALA A 18 7.35 3.14 5.67
N GLU A 19 7.23 4.26 4.97
CA GLU A 19 6.00 5.05 4.96
C GLU A 19 4.91 4.31 4.19
N ILE A 20 3.67 4.54 4.62
CA ILE A 20 2.51 4.24 3.78
C ILE A 20 2.59 5.12 2.54
N VAL A 21 2.88 4.52 1.39
CA VAL A 21 2.81 5.22 0.11
C VAL A 21 1.39 5.09 -0.42
N TRP A 22 0.70 6.23 -0.49
CA TRP A 22 -0.62 6.34 -1.09
C TRP A 22 -0.51 6.47 -2.60
N GLN A 23 -1.21 5.60 -3.34
CA GLN A 23 -1.35 5.74 -4.80
C GLN A 23 -2.71 6.33 -5.17
N LYS A 24 -2.74 7.05 -6.29
CA LYS A 24 -3.91 7.79 -6.79
C LYS A 24 -4.84 6.95 -7.67
N ASP A 25 -4.33 5.84 -8.20
CA ASP A 25 -5.06 4.95 -9.10
C ASP A 25 -4.61 3.49 -8.89
N LEU A 26 -5.48 2.58 -9.32
CA LEU A 26 -5.29 1.15 -9.07
C LEU A 26 -4.18 0.58 -9.95
N GLU A 27 -4.13 0.98 -11.22
CA GLU A 27 -3.18 0.44 -12.18
C GLU A 27 -1.74 0.66 -11.72
N THR A 28 -1.40 1.90 -11.37
CA THR A 28 -0.06 2.26 -10.86
C THR A 28 0.31 1.46 -9.61
N ALA A 29 -0.64 1.26 -8.71
CA ALA A 29 -0.40 0.51 -7.49
C ALA A 29 -0.23 -0.98 -7.70
N PHE A 30 -1.03 -1.57 -8.60
CA PHE A 30 -0.90 -2.99 -8.96
C PHE A 30 0.42 -3.24 -9.68
N GLU A 31 0.85 -2.35 -10.57
CA GLU A 31 2.16 -2.44 -11.22
C GLU A 31 3.30 -2.38 -10.21
N LYS A 32 3.26 -1.38 -9.30
CA LYS A 32 4.29 -1.21 -8.28
C LYS A 32 4.31 -2.37 -7.29
N ALA A 33 3.15 -2.79 -6.79
CA ALA A 33 3.03 -3.92 -5.88
C ALA A 33 3.49 -5.23 -6.52
N ARG A 34 3.25 -5.44 -7.83
CA ARG A 34 3.77 -6.60 -8.57
C ARG A 34 5.29 -6.56 -8.66
N LYS A 35 5.86 -5.40 -9.03
CA LYS A 35 7.32 -5.21 -9.16
C LYS A 35 8.03 -5.39 -7.82
N GLU A 36 7.45 -4.89 -6.75
CA GLU A 36 8.04 -4.88 -5.40
C GLU A 36 7.58 -6.07 -4.53
N GLN A 37 6.75 -6.97 -5.07
CA GLN A 37 6.14 -8.11 -4.36
C GLN A 37 5.44 -7.72 -3.05
N LYS A 38 4.70 -6.60 -3.07
CA LYS A 38 3.98 -6.07 -1.91
C LYS A 38 2.50 -6.44 -1.93
N VAL A 39 1.90 -6.48 -0.75
CA VAL A 39 0.44 -6.66 -0.61
C VAL A 39 -0.24 -5.30 -0.73
N ILE A 40 -1.37 -5.25 -1.44
CA ILE A 40 -2.16 -4.04 -1.62
C ILE A 40 -3.31 -4.00 -0.61
N ILE A 41 -3.58 -2.82 -0.05
CA ILE A 41 -4.81 -2.53 0.69
C ILE A 41 -5.59 -1.47 -0.07
N VAL A 42 -6.84 -1.79 -0.38
CA VAL A 42 -7.79 -0.87 -1.03
C VAL A 42 -8.62 -0.19 0.05
N MET A 43 -8.55 1.13 0.16
CA MET A 43 -9.46 1.90 1.01
C MET A 43 -10.51 2.57 0.12
N VAL A 44 -11.79 2.25 0.31
CA VAL A 44 -12.90 2.86 -0.44
C VAL A 44 -13.40 4.11 0.30
N GLU A 45 -13.59 5.22 -0.42
CA GLU A 45 -13.89 6.53 0.15
C GLU A 45 -14.89 7.28 -0.75
N GLY A 46 -15.63 8.20 -0.14
CA GLY A 46 -16.53 9.11 -0.84
C GLY A 46 -16.16 10.56 -0.55
N LYS A 47 -16.48 11.47 -1.48
CA LYS A 47 -16.14 12.91 -1.39
C LYS A 47 -16.51 13.54 -0.03
N HIS A 48 -17.62 13.11 0.57
CA HIS A 48 -18.12 13.63 1.85
C HIS A 48 -18.05 12.63 3.00
N CYS A 49 -17.22 11.59 2.89
CA CYS A 49 -17.10 10.57 3.93
C CYS A 49 -16.26 11.05 5.12
N ARG A 50 -16.93 11.51 6.18
CA ARG A 50 -16.28 11.95 7.44
C ARG A 50 -15.49 10.84 8.11
N TRP A 51 -15.99 9.60 8.09
CA TRP A 51 -15.33 8.44 8.69
C TRP A 51 -14.06 8.04 7.93
N CYS A 52 -14.06 8.16 6.61
CA CYS A 52 -12.90 7.88 5.77
C CYS A 52 -11.75 8.85 6.07
N LYS A 53 -12.06 10.15 6.21
CA LYS A 53 -11.08 11.15 6.69
C LYS A 53 -10.55 10.77 8.07
N LYS A 54 -11.44 10.38 9.00
CA LYS A 54 -11.03 9.97 10.35
C LYS A 54 -10.10 8.75 10.33
N MET A 55 -10.39 7.74 9.51
CA MET A 55 -9.56 6.54 9.32
C MET A 55 -8.18 6.92 8.79
N LYS A 56 -8.11 7.71 7.70
CA LYS A 56 -6.85 8.18 7.13
C LYS A 56 -5.99 8.90 8.16
N TYR A 57 -6.55 9.91 8.82
CA TYR A 57 -5.76 10.77 9.70
C TYR A 57 -5.46 10.17 11.07
N ARG A 58 -6.32 9.30 11.62
CA ARG A 58 -6.14 8.78 12.98
C ARG A 58 -5.61 7.37 13.05
N THR A 59 -5.98 6.51 12.11
CA THR A 59 -5.58 5.11 12.15
C THR A 59 -4.44 4.87 11.18
N LEU A 60 -4.60 5.26 9.93
CA LEU A 60 -3.57 5.02 8.91
C LEU A 60 -2.40 6.00 9.03
N GLY A 61 -2.59 7.17 9.65
CA GLY A 61 -1.50 8.08 10.02
C GLY A 61 -0.92 7.86 11.42
N ASP A 62 -1.32 6.81 12.15
CA ASP A 62 -0.69 6.46 13.43
C ASP A 62 0.58 5.65 13.14
N GLU A 63 1.75 6.15 13.59
CA GLU A 63 3.05 5.51 13.34
C GLU A 63 3.10 4.02 13.72
N ARG A 64 2.35 3.60 14.74
CA ARG A 64 2.33 2.19 15.17
C ARG A 64 1.57 1.33 14.16
N VAL A 65 0.56 1.90 13.50
CA VAL A 65 -0.18 1.25 12.43
C VAL A 65 0.66 1.26 11.16
N GLU A 66 1.28 2.38 10.80
CA GLU A 66 2.19 2.48 9.65
C GLU A 66 3.31 1.43 9.74
N LYS A 67 3.95 1.30 10.91
CA LYS A 67 4.97 0.29 11.16
C LYS A 67 4.47 -1.15 11.01
N ARG A 68 3.19 -1.42 11.31
CA ARG A 68 2.57 -2.74 11.10
C ARG A 68 2.17 -2.99 9.65
N LEU A 69 1.88 -1.92 8.91
CA LEU A 69 1.55 -1.96 7.49
C LEU A 69 2.80 -1.83 6.60
N ALA A 70 3.98 -1.61 7.19
CA ALA A 70 5.26 -1.60 6.50
C ALA A 70 5.41 -2.83 5.58
N GLY A 71 5.68 -2.59 4.30
CA GLY A 71 5.71 -3.62 3.26
C GLY A 71 4.37 -3.85 2.53
N LYS A 72 3.35 -3.05 2.83
CA LYS A 72 2.09 -3.00 2.08
C LYS A 72 1.98 -1.66 1.33
N GLU A 73 1.34 -1.66 0.18
CA GLU A 73 0.98 -0.44 -0.56
C GLU A 73 -0.50 -0.13 -0.28
N LEU A 74 -0.82 1.12 0.10
CA LEU A 74 -2.21 1.54 0.29
C LEU A 74 -2.70 2.38 -0.88
N LEU A 75 -3.90 2.06 -1.31
CA LEU A 75 -4.61 2.80 -2.34
C LEU A 75 -5.55 3.80 -1.70
N GLU A 76 -5.47 5.06 -2.15
CA GLU A 76 -6.61 5.95 -1.99
C GLU A 76 -7.74 5.49 -2.91
N SER A 77 -8.96 5.79 -2.49
CA SER A 77 -10.12 5.17 -3.08
C SER A 77 -10.33 5.55 -4.53
N VAL A 78 -10.88 4.58 -5.25
CA VAL A 78 -11.68 4.83 -6.42
C VAL A 78 -12.97 5.48 -5.94
N VAL A 79 -13.10 6.79 -6.15
CA VAL A 79 -14.35 7.50 -5.89
C VAL A 79 -15.33 7.10 -6.98
N GLY A 80 -16.28 6.21 -6.65
CA GLY A 80 -17.29 5.76 -7.60
C GLY A 80 -18.54 5.18 -6.92
N TYR A 81 -19.68 5.29 -7.60
CA TYR A 81 -20.85 4.48 -7.29
C TYR A 81 -20.62 3.11 -7.92
N TYR A 82 -20.10 2.16 -7.14
CA TYR A 82 -20.03 0.77 -7.58
C TYR A 82 -21.35 0.11 -7.19
N SER A 83 -22.09 -0.40 -8.18
CA SER A 83 -23.01 -1.49 -7.89
C SER A 83 -22.19 -2.62 -7.25
N VAL A 84 -22.77 -3.36 -6.29
CA VAL A 84 -22.09 -4.52 -5.68
C VAL A 84 -21.59 -5.49 -6.75
N GLY A 85 -22.33 -5.60 -7.86
CA GLY A 85 -21.93 -6.41 -9.03
C GLY A 85 -20.68 -5.88 -9.74
N ASP A 86 -20.51 -4.56 -9.84
CA ASP A 86 -19.37 -3.94 -10.53
C ASP A 86 -18.10 -4.09 -9.70
N PHE A 87 -18.20 -3.98 -8.37
CA PHE A 87 -17.05 -4.17 -7.47
C PHE A 87 -16.57 -5.62 -7.46
N ILE A 88 -17.47 -6.60 -7.42
CA ILE A 88 -17.09 -8.01 -7.51
C ILE A 88 -16.49 -8.33 -8.88
N SER A 89 -17.10 -7.86 -9.98
CA SER A 89 -16.53 -8.05 -11.32
C SER A 89 -15.13 -7.43 -11.44
N PHE A 90 -14.90 -6.29 -10.78
CA PHE A 90 -13.58 -5.69 -10.69
C PHE A 90 -12.59 -6.58 -9.92
N ILE A 91 -12.97 -7.10 -8.75
CA ILE A 91 -12.14 -8.03 -7.97
C ILE A 91 -11.80 -9.27 -8.80
N ASP A 92 -12.79 -9.90 -9.42
CA ASP A 92 -12.60 -11.10 -10.25
C ASP A 92 -11.61 -10.81 -11.40
N SER A 93 -11.73 -9.64 -12.04
CA SER A 93 -10.81 -9.23 -13.11
C SER A 93 -9.37 -9.02 -12.62
N VAL A 94 -9.20 -8.58 -11.37
CA VAL A 94 -7.89 -8.39 -10.74
C VAL A 94 -7.28 -9.73 -10.37
N GLU A 95 -8.05 -10.63 -9.74
CA GLU A 95 -7.59 -11.97 -9.37
C GLU A 95 -7.17 -12.80 -10.59
N GLN A 96 -7.86 -12.64 -11.71
CA GLN A 96 -7.50 -13.30 -12.97
C GLN A 96 -6.20 -12.76 -13.58
N LYS A 97 -5.89 -11.47 -13.38
CA LYS A 97 -4.68 -10.80 -13.89
C LYS A 97 -3.49 -10.85 -12.94
N VAL A 98 -3.73 -11.14 -11.66
CA VAL A 98 -2.75 -11.18 -10.59
C VAL A 98 -2.95 -12.49 -9.85
N PRO A 99 -2.11 -13.53 -10.07
CA PRO A 99 -2.13 -14.72 -9.22
C PRO A 99 -1.66 -14.30 -7.83
N LEU A 100 -2.60 -13.89 -6.98
CA LEU A 100 -2.32 -13.54 -5.60
C LEU A 100 -1.80 -14.80 -4.92
N ARG A 101 -0.55 -14.75 -4.45
CA ARG A 101 0.05 -15.83 -3.70
C ARG A 101 -0.80 -16.03 -2.44
N GLN A 102 -1.60 -17.09 -2.41
CA GLN A 102 -2.46 -17.33 -1.25
C GLN A 102 -1.58 -17.55 -0.01
N PRO A 103 -1.89 -16.89 1.12
CA PRO A 103 -1.19 -17.15 2.37
C PRO A 103 -1.41 -18.61 2.76
N ARG A 104 -0.30 -19.30 3.01
CA ARG A 104 -0.24 -20.72 3.38
C ARG A 104 -0.76 -20.95 4.79
#